data_AF-A0A839A6E7-F1
#
_entry.id   AF-A0A839A6E7-F1
#
_cell.length_a   1.000
_cell.length_b   1.000
_cell.length_c   1.000
_cell.angle_alpha   90.00
_cell.angle_beta   90.00
_cell.angle_gamma   90.00
#
_symmetry.space_group_name_H-M   'P 1'
#
loop_
_entity.id
_entity.type
_entity.pdbx_description
1 polymer ?
#
loop_
_entity_poly.entity_id
_entity_poly.type
_entity_poly.pdbx_seq_one_letter_code
_entity_poly.pdbx_strand_id
1 'polypeptide(L)'
;MASRTAVIQWYLDHEGKVTYAKSKEKRCGPDSYDSASAMFSALIAGRFLPYGSGLGSMSLLLQLDNVLLHEIKRNEIQAGDIFIAGFNRKHLSEHAYTGVALDFHNVIYCIEDADGIIRTTNHGWSSRLVKWYRLAEPIDTDFKPRKFISGKTVFVR
;
A
#
# COMPACT_ATOMS: atom_id res chain seq x y z
N MET A 1 -1.68 18.02 -7.42
CA MET A 1 -0.90 17.72 -6.20
C MET A 1 -1.28 16.35 -5.71
N ALA A 2 -0.37 15.63 -5.06
CA ALA A 2 -0.72 14.34 -4.46
C ALA A 2 -1.62 14.52 -3.24
N SER A 3 -2.46 13.51 -2.99
CA SER A 3 -3.50 13.60 -1.97
C SER A 3 -3.75 12.26 -1.30
N ARG A 4 -3.44 12.21 0.00
CA ARG A 4 -3.80 11.08 0.88
C ARG A 4 -5.32 10.86 0.94
N THR A 5 -6.10 11.94 0.85
CA THR A 5 -7.56 11.87 0.76
C THR A 5 -8.02 11.18 -0.51
N ALA A 6 -7.35 11.39 -1.64
CA ALA A 6 -7.67 10.69 -2.89
C ALA A 6 -7.31 9.20 -2.83
N VAL A 7 -6.24 8.82 -2.11
CA VAL A 7 -5.92 7.40 -1.81
C VAL A 7 -7.08 6.76 -1.04
N ILE A 8 -7.56 7.43 0.02
CA ILE A 8 -8.71 6.96 0.80
C ILE A 8 -9.96 6.88 -0.08
N GLN A 9 -10.27 7.95 -0.82
CA GLN A 9 -11.47 8.03 -1.66
C GLN A 9 -11.52 6.90 -2.68
N TRP A 10 -10.38 6.54 -3.28
CA TRP A 10 -10.32 5.39 -4.18
C TRP A 10 -10.81 4.10 -3.50
N TYR A 11 -10.37 3.82 -2.27
CA TYR A 11 -10.88 2.64 -1.55
C TYR A 11 -12.37 2.75 -1.22
N LEU A 12 -12.85 3.93 -0.80
CA LEU A 12 -14.29 4.15 -0.51
C LEU A 12 -15.16 3.95 -1.77
N ASP A 13 -14.66 4.39 -2.93
CA ASP A 13 -15.38 4.28 -4.20
C ASP A 13 -15.50 2.85 -4.71
N HIS A 14 -14.60 1.95 -4.28
CA HIS A 14 -14.55 0.55 -4.73
C HIS A 14 -15.04 -0.45 -3.68
N GLU A 15 -15.27 -0.01 -2.44
CA GLU A 15 -15.87 -0.84 -1.39
C GLU A 15 -17.22 -1.41 -1.81
N GLY A 16 -17.37 -2.73 -1.67
CA GLY A 16 -18.59 -3.46 -2.07
C GLY A 16 -18.84 -3.52 -3.59
N LYS A 17 -17.93 -3.02 -4.42
CA LYS A 17 -18.05 -3.03 -5.90
C LYS A 17 -17.03 -3.91 -6.61
N VAL A 18 -15.97 -4.31 -5.91
CA VAL A 18 -14.89 -5.15 -6.45
C VAL A 18 -14.70 -6.41 -5.62
N THR A 19 -14.22 -7.47 -6.26
CA THR A 19 -13.95 -8.77 -5.64
C THR A 19 -12.46 -8.98 -5.36
N TYR A 20 -12.13 -9.97 -4.53
CA TYR A 20 -10.73 -10.31 -4.29
C TYR A 20 -10.17 -11.17 -5.43
N ALA A 21 -9.07 -10.71 -6.03
CA ALA A 21 -8.39 -11.44 -7.10
C ALA A 21 -7.52 -12.57 -6.54
N LYS A 22 -7.92 -13.81 -6.82
CA LYS A 22 -7.16 -15.02 -6.46
C LYS A 22 -6.11 -15.43 -7.49
N SER A 23 -6.05 -14.74 -8.63
CA SER A 23 -5.11 -15.04 -9.72
C SER A 23 -4.39 -13.78 -10.20
N LYS A 24 -3.19 -13.97 -10.76
CA LYS A 24 -2.33 -12.86 -11.20
C LYS A 24 -2.91 -12.10 -12.40
N GLU A 25 -3.79 -12.73 -13.16
CA GLU A 25 -4.39 -12.16 -14.37
C GLU A 25 -5.58 -11.26 -14.03
N LYS A 26 -6.25 -11.52 -12.90
CA LYS A 26 -7.48 -10.82 -12.50
C LYS A 26 -7.24 -9.66 -11.54
N ARG A 27 -6.04 -9.52 -10.97
CA ARG A 27 -5.72 -8.49 -9.97
C ARG A 27 -5.60 -7.06 -10.52
N CYS A 28 -5.76 -6.86 -11.82
CA CYS A 28 -5.50 -5.57 -12.46
C CYS A 28 -6.76 -4.72 -12.70
N GLY A 29 -7.88 -5.06 -12.04
CA GLY A 29 -9.16 -4.41 -12.25
C GLY A 29 -9.82 -4.75 -13.60
N PRO A 30 -10.98 -4.14 -13.89
CA PRO A 30 -11.69 -3.18 -13.04
C PRO A 30 -12.49 -3.84 -11.90
N ASP A 31 -12.84 -5.12 -12.04
CA ASP A 31 -13.81 -5.77 -11.14
C ASP A 31 -13.15 -6.52 -9.97
N SER A 32 -11.83 -6.71 -10.02
CA SER A 32 -11.12 -7.46 -8.98
C SER A 32 -9.69 -6.96 -8.74
N TYR A 33 -9.31 -7.01 -7.47
CA TYR A 33 -8.00 -6.59 -6.98
C TYR A 33 -7.55 -7.52 -5.84
N ASP A 34 -6.25 -7.56 -5.59
CA ASP A 34 -5.72 -8.01 -4.30
C ASP A 34 -5.16 -6.82 -3.52
N SER A 35 -4.68 -7.06 -2.29
CA SER A 35 -4.22 -5.99 -1.40
C SER A 35 -3.16 -5.07 -2.03
N ALA A 36 -2.19 -5.64 -2.75
CA ALA A 36 -1.12 -4.86 -3.37
C ALA A 36 -1.61 -4.08 -4.59
N SER A 37 -2.34 -4.72 -5.50
CA SER A 37 -2.86 -4.05 -6.70
C SER A 37 -3.89 -2.96 -6.36
N ALA A 38 -4.71 -3.17 -5.33
CA ALA A 38 -5.59 -2.14 -4.76
C ALA A 38 -4.77 -0.94 -4.24
N MET A 39 -3.68 -1.20 -3.50
CA MET A 39 -2.81 -0.13 -3.01
C MET A 39 -2.15 0.65 -4.14
N PHE A 40 -1.58 -0.02 -5.15
CA PHE A 40 -0.98 0.67 -6.30
C PHE A 40 -2.02 1.51 -7.05
N SER A 41 -3.24 1.00 -7.24
CA SER A 41 -4.33 1.75 -7.86
C SER A 41 -4.69 3.01 -7.05
N ALA A 42 -4.79 2.89 -5.73
CA ALA A 42 -5.05 4.00 -4.83
C ALA A 42 -3.92 5.04 -4.84
N LEU A 43 -2.65 4.61 -4.90
CA LEU A 43 -1.49 5.50 -4.99
C LEU A 43 -1.44 6.25 -6.33
N ILE A 44 -1.82 5.60 -7.43
CA ILE A 44 -1.95 6.25 -8.75
C ILE A 44 -3.09 7.28 -8.71
N ALA A 45 -4.26 6.93 -8.15
CA ALA A 45 -5.37 7.87 -7.96
C ALA A 45 -4.99 9.06 -7.08
N GLY A 46 -4.18 8.80 -6.04
CA GLY A 46 -3.60 9.80 -5.16
C GLY A 46 -2.44 10.61 -5.76
N ARG A 47 -2.01 10.31 -6.99
CA ARG A 47 -0.85 10.91 -7.67
C ARG A 47 0.47 10.77 -6.92
N PHE A 48 0.63 9.74 -6.10
CA PHE A 48 1.92 9.37 -5.48
C PHE A 48 2.77 8.50 -6.41
N LEU A 49 2.12 7.83 -7.38
CA LEU A 49 2.76 7.14 -8.48
C LEU A 49 2.26 7.72 -9.82
N PRO A 50 3.10 7.71 -10.87
CA PRO A 50 2.70 8.21 -12.20
C PRO A 50 1.50 7.45 -12.78
N TYR A 51 0.69 8.13 -13.58
CA TYR A 51 -0.35 7.48 -14.37
C TYR A 51 0.26 6.46 -15.34
N GLY A 52 -0.36 5.29 -15.48
CA GLY A 52 0.18 4.18 -16.28
C GLY A 52 1.26 3.36 -15.58
N SER A 53 1.55 3.63 -14.30
CA SER A 53 2.36 2.73 -13.47
C SER A 53 1.70 1.35 -13.44
N GLY A 54 2.52 0.29 -13.62
CA GLY A 54 2.03 -1.07 -13.50
C GLY A 54 1.49 -1.35 -12.09
N LEU A 55 0.43 -2.14 -12.00
CA LEU A 55 -0.09 -2.57 -10.71
C LEU A 55 0.90 -3.55 -10.08
N GLY A 56 1.57 -3.07 -9.03
CA GLY A 56 2.68 -3.76 -8.39
C GLY A 56 2.26 -4.96 -7.55
N SER A 57 3.27 -5.66 -7.06
CA SER A 57 3.15 -6.73 -6.06
C SER A 57 3.52 -6.23 -4.67
N MET A 58 3.26 -7.03 -3.64
CA MET A 58 3.73 -6.73 -2.28
C MET A 58 5.25 -6.59 -2.23
N SER A 59 6.00 -7.37 -3.01
CA SER A 59 7.47 -7.23 -3.10
C SER A 59 7.89 -5.85 -3.60
N LEU A 60 7.18 -5.31 -4.60
CA LEU A 60 7.47 -3.97 -5.09
C LEU A 60 7.10 -2.90 -4.07
N LEU A 61 5.98 -3.05 -3.36
CA LEU A 61 5.58 -2.13 -2.29
C LEU A 61 6.64 -2.06 -1.17
N LEU A 62 7.20 -3.21 -0.77
CA LEU A 62 8.26 -3.27 0.24
C LEU A 62 9.56 -2.61 -0.23
N GLN A 63 9.82 -2.54 -1.53
CA GLN A 63 10.97 -1.81 -2.09
C GLN A 63 10.79 -0.28 -2.05
N LEU A 64 9.56 0.21 -1.82
CA LEU A 64 9.26 1.63 -1.65
C LEU A 64 9.48 2.11 -0.20
N ASP A 65 9.90 1.23 0.70
CA ASP A 65 10.32 1.58 2.06
C ASP A 65 11.48 2.58 2.03
N ASN A 66 11.37 3.64 2.84
CA ASN A 66 12.26 4.80 2.87
C ASN A 66 12.38 5.60 1.55
N VAL A 67 11.55 5.30 0.55
CA VAL A 67 11.44 6.09 -0.69
C VAL A 67 10.13 6.86 -0.70
N LEU A 68 9.01 6.12 -0.70
CA LEU A 68 7.66 6.67 -0.65
C LEU A 68 7.00 6.36 0.69
N LEU A 69 7.37 5.25 1.33
CA LEU A 69 6.83 4.82 2.61
C LEU A 69 7.82 5.16 3.72
N HIS A 70 7.51 6.17 4.54
CA HIS A 70 8.29 6.47 5.74
C HIS A 70 7.62 5.87 6.96
N GLU A 71 8.31 4.96 7.65
CA GLU A 71 7.77 4.29 8.83
C GLU A 71 7.41 5.32 9.92
N ILE A 72 6.22 5.17 10.50
CA ILE A 72 5.71 5.96 11.63
C ILE A 72 5.35 5.04 12.78
N LYS A 73 5.28 5.60 13.99
CA LYS A 73 4.82 4.87 15.17
C LYS A 73 3.30 4.74 15.14
N ARG A 74 2.78 3.68 15.77
CA ARG A 74 1.34 3.45 15.89
C ARG A 74 0.59 4.64 16.50
N ASN A 75 1.19 5.36 17.46
CA ASN A 75 0.57 6.53 18.09
C ASN A 75 0.54 7.78 17.20
N GLU A 76 1.12 7.73 16.00
CA GLU A 76 1.17 8.83 15.04
C GLU A 76 0.21 8.64 13.87
N ILE A 77 -0.57 7.55 13.85
CA ILE A 77 -1.48 7.20 12.76
C ILE A 77 -2.49 8.32 12.50
N GLN A 78 -2.62 8.68 11.23
CA GLN A 78 -3.59 9.61 10.70
C GLN A 78 -4.29 8.99 9.49
N ALA A 79 -5.43 9.58 9.13
CA ALA A 79 -6.12 9.28 7.88
C ALA A 79 -5.15 9.36 6.69
N GLY A 80 -5.11 8.30 5.89
CA GLY A 80 -4.26 8.21 4.71
C GLY A 80 -2.88 7.59 4.95
N ASP A 81 -2.53 7.25 6.19
CA ASP A 81 -1.32 6.47 6.46
C ASP A 81 -1.53 5.00 6.04
N ILE A 82 -0.47 4.37 5.55
CA ILE A 82 -0.49 3.01 5.00
C ILE A 82 -0.06 2.04 6.08
N PHE A 83 -0.74 0.90 6.18
CA PHE A 83 -0.22 -0.22 6.96
C PHE A 83 0.26 -1.34 6.04
N ILE A 84 1.27 -2.06 6.50
CA ILE A 84 1.65 -3.36 5.97
C ILE A 84 1.60 -4.34 7.13
N ALA A 85 0.87 -5.43 6.98
CA ALA A 85 0.74 -6.49 7.97
C ALA A 85 1.41 -7.78 7.48
N GLY A 86 1.72 -8.72 8.38
CA GLY A 86 2.26 -10.04 8.04
C GLY A 86 3.75 -10.24 8.31
N PHE A 87 4.40 -9.32 9.05
CA PHE A 87 5.85 -9.31 9.33
C PHE A 87 6.41 -10.54 10.08
N ASN A 88 5.57 -11.42 10.64
CA ASN A 88 6.01 -12.65 11.30
C ASN A 88 6.16 -13.87 10.39
N ARG A 89 5.84 -13.76 9.09
CA ARG A 89 5.86 -14.91 8.19
C ARG A 89 7.20 -14.99 7.45
N LYS A 90 7.75 -16.21 7.34
CA LYS A 90 9.02 -16.53 6.66
C LYS A 90 9.08 -15.99 5.23
N HIS A 91 7.91 -15.81 4.60
CA HIS A 91 7.71 -15.25 3.27
C HIS A 91 6.78 -14.03 3.34
N LEU A 92 7.35 -12.89 3.77
CA LEU A 92 6.61 -11.65 3.99
C LEU A 92 5.84 -11.20 2.74
N SER A 93 6.47 -11.22 1.57
CA SER A 93 5.85 -10.77 0.32
C SER A 93 4.68 -11.64 -0.16
N GLU A 94 4.54 -12.87 0.35
CA GLU A 94 3.48 -13.81 -0.07
C GLU A 94 2.23 -13.71 0.80
N HIS A 95 2.38 -13.29 2.05
CA HIS A 95 1.30 -13.29 3.03
C HIS A 95 1.03 -11.92 3.64
N ALA A 96 1.81 -10.91 3.25
CA ALA A 96 1.56 -9.56 3.65
C ALA A 96 0.33 -9.02 2.92
N TYR A 97 -0.43 -8.22 3.64
CA TYR A 97 -1.53 -7.42 3.11
C TYR A 97 -1.34 -5.99 3.56
N THR A 98 -1.97 -5.09 2.83
CA THR A 98 -1.78 -3.64 2.98
C THR A 98 -3.09 -2.92 2.75
N GLY A 99 -3.17 -1.71 3.28
CA GLY A 99 -4.31 -0.83 3.15
C GLY A 99 -4.03 0.53 3.76
N VAL A 100 -5.09 1.30 3.94
CA VAL A 100 -4.99 2.68 4.42
C VAL A 100 -5.80 2.88 5.70
N ALA A 101 -5.26 3.69 6.60
CA ALA A 101 -5.97 4.22 7.75
C ALA A 101 -7.05 5.19 7.30
N LEU A 102 -8.27 5.00 7.80
CA LEU A 102 -9.33 6.00 7.75
C LEU A 102 -9.19 6.98 8.91
N ASP A 103 -8.75 6.47 10.06
CA ASP A 103 -8.38 7.22 11.25
C ASP A 103 -7.45 6.36 12.11
N PHE A 104 -7.22 6.76 13.37
CA PHE A 104 -6.36 6.05 14.30
C PHE A 104 -6.80 4.59 14.59
N HIS A 105 -8.10 4.31 14.53
CA HIS A 105 -8.70 3.01 14.88
C HIS A 105 -9.20 2.24 13.66
N ASN A 106 -9.56 2.91 12.58
CA ASN A 106 -10.25 2.32 11.44
C ASN A 106 -9.35 2.25 10.21
N VAL A 107 -9.47 1.16 9.46
CA VAL A 107 -8.72 0.90 8.23
C VAL A 107 -9.65 0.43 7.13
N ILE A 108 -9.21 0.58 5.87
CA ILE A 108 -9.84 0.02 4.69
C ILE A 108 -8.80 -0.67 3.82
N TYR A 109 -9.10 -1.87 3.34
CA TYR A 109 -8.20 -2.66 2.52
C TYR A 109 -8.90 -3.78 1.77
N CYS A 110 -8.21 -4.35 0.78
CA CYS A 110 -8.67 -5.51 0.03
C CYS A 110 -8.13 -6.81 0.65
N ILE A 111 -9.01 -7.76 0.99
CA ILE A 111 -8.65 -9.03 1.63
C ILE A 111 -9.50 -10.19 1.12
N GLU A 112 -8.89 -11.36 1.02
CA GLU A 112 -9.54 -12.58 0.54
C GLU A 112 -10.75 -13.00 1.38
N ASP A 113 -10.63 -12.93 2.71
CA ASP A 113 -11.69 -13.36 3.63
C ASP A 113 -13.00 -12.58 3.46
N ALA A 114 -12.91 -11.34 2.95
CA ALA A 114 -14.06 -10.48 2.69
C ALA A 114 -14.46 -10.45 1.20
N ASP A 115 -13.76 -11.22 0.36
CA ASP A 115 -13.89 -11.22 -1.10
C ASP A 115 -13.96 -9.82 -1.70
N GLY A 116 -13.08 -8.91 -1.26
CA GLY A 116 -13.07 -7.55 -1.78
C GLY A 116 -12.51 -6.52 -0.80
N ILE A 117 -12.93 -5.27 -0.98
CA ILE A 117 -12.55 -4.14 -0.14
C ILE A 117 -13.52 -4.01 1.03
N ILE A 118 -12.98 -3.94 2.26
CA ILE A 118 -13.74 -3.85 3.49
C ILE A 118 -13.13 -2.85 4.48
N ARG A 119 -13.98 -2.20 5.29
CA ARG A 119 -13.58 -1.45 6.49
C ARG A 119 -13.57 -2.34 7.73
N THR A 120 -12.57 -2.16 8.56
CA THR A 120 -12.50 -2.82 9.88
C THR A 120 -11.70 -1.99 10.87
N THR A 121 -11.65 -2.44 12.11
CA THR A 121 -10.85 -1.83 13.17
C THR A 121 -9.47 -2.47 13.23
N ASN A 122 -8.44 -1.67 13.53
CA ASN A 122 -7.09 -2.14 13.84
C ASN A 122 -6.93 -2.53 15.33
N HIS A 123 -8.03 -2.69 16.05
CA HIS A 123 -8.02 -3.04 17.46
C HIS A 123 -7.49 -4.47 17.67
N GLY A 124 -6.60 -4.65 18.64
CA GLY A 124 -5.94 -5.94 18.88
C GLY A 124 -4.80 -6.29 17.90
N TRP A 125 -4.51 -5.44 16.91
CA TRP A 125 -3.39 -5.68 16.00
C TRP A 125 -2.06 -5.49 16.72
N SER A 126 -1.20 -6.51 16.64
CA SER A 126 0.12 -6.47 17.26
C SER A 126 1.08 -5.58 16.47
N SER A 127 1.75 -4.65 17.15
CA SER A 127 2.80 -3.79 16.56
C SER A 127 4.01 -4.57 16.03
N ARG A 128 4.19 -5.83 16.44
CA ARG A 128 5.24 -6.72 15.88
C ARG A 128 4.86 -7.26 14.50
N LEU A 129 3.58 -7.27 14.18
CA LEU A 129 3.03 -7.87 12.97
C LEU A 129 2.64 -6.85 11.91
N VAL A 130 2.50 -5.58 12.32
CA VAL A 130 2.02 -4.49 11.49
C VAL A 130 2.94 -3.30 11.62
N LYS A 131 3.42 -2.81 10.48
CA LYS A 131 4.14 -1.54 10.37
C LYS A 131 3.25 -0.50 9.74
N TRP A 132 3.43 0.76 10.14
CA TRP A 132 2.67 1.91 9.67
C TRP A 132 3.61 2.85 8.95
N TYR A 133 3.13 3.47 7.88
CA TYR A 133 3.92 4.32 7.01
C TYR A 133 3.13 5.57 6.64
N ARG A 134 3.82 6.71 6.60
CA ARG A 134 3.32 7.92 6.01
C ARG A 134 3.90 8.08 4.61
N LEU A 135 3.04 8.48 3.68
CA LEU A 135 3.45 8.77 2.31
C LEU A 135 4.34 10.01 2.28
N ALA A 136 5.49 9.87 1.61
CA ALA A 136 6.44 10.93 1.32
C ALA A 136 5.95 11.83 0.17
N GLU A 137 6.87 12.63 -0.38
CA GLU A 137 6.64 13.33 -1.64
C GLU A 137 6.37 12.34 -2.79
N PRO A 138 5.58 12.76 -3.80
CA PRO A 138 5.26 11.91 -4.95
C PRO A 138 6.50 11.45 -5.70
N ILE A 139 6.42 10.23 -6.23
CA ILE A 139 7.42 9.74 -7.15
C ILE A 139 7.10 10.27 -8.55
N ASP A 140 7.92 11.20 -9.05
CA ASP A 140 7.88 11.62 -10.45
C ASP A 140 8.57 10.59 -11.36
N THR A 141 8.29 10.67 -12.66
CA THR A 141 8.70 9.71 -13.72
C THR A 141 10.20 9.44 -13.84
N ASP A 142 11.06 10.16 -13.12
CA ASP A 142 12.51 9.95 -13.08
C ASP A 142 12.97 8.90 -12.06
N PHE A 143 12.05 8.23 -11.35
CA PHE A 143 12.41 7.09 -10.49
C PHE A 143 12.80 5.86 -11.32
N LYS A 144 14.06 5.85 -11.76
CA LYS A 144 14.72 4.65 -12.26
C LYS A 144 14.97 3.72 -11.07
N PRO A 145 14.54 2.44 -11.12
CA PRO A 145 14.92 1.48 -10.10
C PRO A 145 16.45 1.45 -10.03
N ARG A 146 17.01 1.70 -8.84
CA ARG A 146 18.46 1.65 -8.65
C ARG A 146 18.94 0.27 -9.06
N LYS A 147 19.80 0.22 -10.08
CA LYS A 147 20.63 -0.97 -10.30
C LYS A 147 21.37 -1.22 -8.98
N PHE A 148 21.23 -2.42 -8.43
CA PHE A 148 22.13 -2.91 -7.39
C PHE A 148 23.54 -2.90 -7.98
N ILE A 149 24.33 -1.90 -7.60
CA ILE A 149 25.76 -1.90 -7.83
C ILE A 149 26.39 -1.97 -6.45
N SER A 150 27.06 -3.10 -6.22
CA SER A 150 27.86 -3.44 -5.06
C SER A 150 28.53 -2.21 -4.43
N GLY A 151 28.06 -1.85 -3.22
CA GLY A 151 28.87 -1.23 -2.18
C GLY A 151 29.35 0.19 -2.44
N LYS A 152 28.45 1.18 -2.34
CA LYS A 152 28.62 2.44 -1.57
C LYS A 152 27.52 3.43 -1.96
N THR A 153 26.71 3.80 -0.98
CA THR A 153 25.71 4.88 -1.12
C THR A 153 26.39 6.22 -0.85
N VAL A 154 26.42 7.10 -1.85
CA VAL A 154 26.65 8.54 -1.65
C VAL A 154 25.40 9.26 -2.14
N PHE A 155 24.84 10.12 -1.28
CA PHE A 155 23.70 10.97 -1.57
C PHE A 155 24.20 12.28 -2.16
N VAL A 156 23.64 12.72 -3.29
CA VAL A 156 23.72 14.13 -3.70
C VAL A 156 22.33 14.57 -4.14
N ARG A 157 21.95 15.75 -3.65
CA ARG A 157 20.70 16.47 -3.95
C ARG A 157 20.55 16.78 -5.43
#